data_AF-A0A524DWR7-F1
#
_entry.id   AF-A0A524DWR7-F1
#
_cell.length_a   1.000
_cell.length_b   1.000
_cell.length_c   1.000
_cell.angle_alpha   90.00
_cell.angle_beta   90.00
_cell.angle_gamma   90.00
#
_symmetry.space_group_name_H-M   'P 1'
#
loop_
_entity.id
_entity.type
_entity.pdbx_description
1 polymer ?
#
loop_
_entity_poly.entity_id
_entity_poly.type
_entity_poly.pdbx_seq_one_letter_code
_entity_poly.pdbx_strand_id
1 'polypeptide(L)'
;MNDVDLIRLRNEMCMELRRYRHIRQNIHRRKSSLTAGTNSRNIPELLRILESFEVEVDKYTKSVLIRKDFGNITINLNDGSVHYTPMICLQCDQQDSCKFMLKNNRKLCIIADSKGWSNVAFSDTDILLLSKIFACLHDRLPSHVYNQIKSLSGCFNKKLRLEALENSVSEQIKLDTGSSQIPPIFGPNPPPNRPYPLLRFSPPPQEIKYILQNPKLLKFRSQFLEELKDFYQLLALTRSLEEKPLKS
;
A
#
# COMPACT_ATOMS: atom_id res chain seq x y z
N MET A 1 13.17 -11.90 -28.84
CA MET A 1 12.79 -11.75 -27.43
C MET A 1 11.38 -12.28 -27.31
N ASN A 2 11.17 -13.34 -26.52
CA ASN A 2 9.86 -13.99 -26.41
C ASN A 2 8.98 -13.23 -25.39
N ASP A 3 7.67 -13.48 -25.38
CA ASP A 3 6.72 -12.74 -24.51
C ASP A 3 7.04 -12.88 -23.02
N VAL A 4 7.68 -13.98 -22.63
CA VAL A 4 8.13 -14.24 -21.26
C VAL A 4 9.23 -13.25 -20.86
N ASP A 5 10.22 -13.01 -21.75
CA ASP A 5 11.29 -12.03 -21.52
C ASP A 5 10.74 -10.60 -21.41
N LEU A 6 9.73 -10.26 -22.22
CA LEU A 6 9.06 -8.95 -22.18
C LEU A 6 8.32 -8.72 -20.86
N ILE A 7 7.60 -9.72 -20.36
CA ILE A 7 6.90 -9.65 -19.07
C ILE A 7 7.89 -9.52 -17.92
N ARG A 8 8.99 -10.28 -17.97
CA ARG A 8 10.05 -10.21 -16.98
C ARG A 8 10.67 -8.81 -16.93
N LEU A 9 11.06 -8.27 -18.08
CA LEU A 9 11.62 -6.92 -18.19
C LEU A 9 10.65 -5.86 -17.65
N ARG A 10 9.35 -5.94 -17.99
CA ARG A 10 8.32 -5.03 -17.47
C ARG A 10 8.27 -5.05 -15.93
N ASN A 11 8.34 -6.23 -15.33
CA ASN A 11 8.27 -6.37 -13.87
C ASN A 11 9.53 -5.83 -13.19
N GLU A 12 10.71 -6.08 -13.75
CA GLU A 12 11.98 -5.52 -13.29
C GLU A 12 11.95 -3.99 -13.34
N MET A 13 11.47 -3.40 -14.44
CA MET A 13 11.31 -1.94 -14.56
C MET A 13 10.29 -1.38 -13.55
N CYS A 14 9.16 -2.05 -13.34
CA CYS A 14 8.18 -1.65 -12.32
C CYS A 14 8.79 -1.63 -10.90
N MET A 15 9.62 -2.62 -10.59
CA MET A 15 10.27 -2.73 -9.28
C MET A 15 11.31 -1.62 -9.08
N GLU A 16 12.14 -1.34 -10.07
CA GLU A 16 13.12 -0.25 -10.01
C GLU A 16 12.45 1.13 -9.95
N LEU A 17 11.35 1.35 -10.67
CA LEU A 17 10.56 2.59 -10.53
C LEU A 17 10.00 2.77 -9.11
N ARG A 18 9.54 1.70 -8.47
CA ARG A 18 9.09 1.75 -7.06
C ARG A 18 10.25 2.08 -6.12
N ARG A 19 11.40 1.43 -6.31
CA ARG A 19 12.61 1.69 -5.53
C ARG A 19 13.06 3.14 -5.66
N TYR A 20 13.08 3.66 -6.88
CA TYR A 20 13.46 5.05 -7.16
C TYR A 20 12.49 6.05 -6.53
N ARG A 21 11.16 5.83 -6.63
CA ARG A 21 10.16 6.66 -5.93
C ARG A 21 10.42 6.69 -4.43
N HIS A 22 10.76 5.55 -3.83
CA HIS A 22 11.07 5.47 -2.41
C HIS A 22 12.34 6.25 -2.04
N ILE A 23 13.41 6.12 -2.83
CA ILE A 23 14.66 6.88 -2.66
C ILE A 23 14.39 8.38 -2.80
N ARG A 24 13.66 8.81 -3.83
CA ARG A 24 13.31 10.21 -4.06
C ARG A 24 12.48 10.80 -2.91
N GLN A 25 11.52 10.04 -2.37
CA GLN A 25 10.76 10.45 -1.17
C GLN A 25 11.69 10.62 0.05
N ASN A 26 12.64 9.72 0.25
CA ASN A 26 13.60 9.81 1.36
C ASN A 26 14.54 11.01 1.21
N ILE A 27 15.00 11.30 -0.01
CA ILE A 27 15.82 12.49 -0.31
C ILE A 27 15.01 13.76 -0.07
N HIS A 28 13.76 13.83 -0.52
CA HIS A 28 12.89 14.99 -0.24
C HIS A 28 12.62 15.18 1.25
N ARG A 29 12.43 14.09 2.02
CA ARG A 29 12.31 14.15 3.49
C ARG A 29 13.56 14.75 4.12
N ARG A 30 14.75 14.28 3.73
CA ARG A 30 16.05 14.78 4.24
C ARG A 30 16.32 16.24 3.84
N LYS A 31 16.01 16.63 2.60
CA LYS A 31 16.15 18.03 2.15
C LYS A 31 15.16 18.96 2.84
N SER A 32 13.94 18.48 3.12
CA SER A 32 12.95 19.23 3.90
C SER A 32 13.38 19.42 5.34
N SER A 33 14.01 18.42 5.97
CA SER A 33 14.56 18.56 7.33
C SER A 33 15.78 19.48 7.42
N LEU A 34 16.49 19.69 6.30
CA LEU A 34 17.67 20.58 6.23
C LEU A 34 17.32 22.04 5.90
N THR A 35 16.12 22.31 5.37
CA THR A 35 15.72 23.65 4.88
C THR A 35 14.47 24.21 5.55
N ALA A 36 13.74 23.42 6.33
CA ALA A 36 12.70 23.95 7.20
C ALA A 36 13.38 24.74 8.33
N GLY A 37 13.36 26.07 8.23
CA GLY A 37 13.45 26.94 9.40
C GLY A 37 12.44 26.40 10.42
N THR A 38 12.93 25.86 11.52
CA THR A 38 12.14 25.15 12.51
C THR A 38 11.30 26.17 13.25
N ASN A 39 10.13 26.51 12.70
CA ASN A 39 9.05 27.01 13.53
C ASN A 39 8.79 25.91 14.55
N SER A 40 9.10 26.19 15.81
CA SER A 40 8.81 25.29 16.91
C SER A 40 7.31 25.02 16.91
N ARG A 41 6.92 23.79 17.26
CA ARG A 41 5.51 23.40 17.27
C ARG A 41 4.71 24.31 18.18
N ASN A 42 3.62 24.88 17.67
CA ASN A 42 2.75 25.76 18.44
C ASN A 42 1.56 24.97 19.00
N ILE A 43 1.84 24.09 19.98
CA ILE A 43 0.84 23.20 20.58
C ILE A 43 -0.36 23.96 21.19
N PRO A 44 -0.17 25.08 21.93
CA PRO A 44 -1.31 25.81 22.50
C PRO A 44 -2.29 26.31 21.44
N GLU A 45 -1.77 26.88 20.35
CA GLU A 45 -2.59 27.38 19.25
C GLU A 45 -3.26 26.23 18.48
N LEU A 46 -2.55 25.12 18.28
CA LEU A 46 -3.11 23.90 17.69
C LEU A 46 -4.32 23.40 18.51
N LEU A 47 -4.20 23.34 19.84
CA LEU A 47 -5.29 22.91 20.71
C LEU A 47 -6.50 23.86 20.64
N ARG A 48 -6.25 25.17 20.57
CA ARG A 48 -7.30 26.19 20.40
C ARG A 48 -8.11 25.97 19.11
N ILE A 49 -7.43 25.66 18.00
CA ILE A 49 -8.11 25.35 16.74
C ILE A 49 -8.91 24.05 16.85
N LEU A 50 -8.35 23.01 17.47
CA LEU A 50 -9.05 21.74 17.65
C LEU A 50 -10.32 21.91 18.49
N GLU A 51 -10.25 22.73 19.54
CA GLU A 51 -11.41 23.11 20.35
C GLU A 51 -12.46 23.87 19.53
N SER A 52 -12.05 24.76 18.63
CA SER A 52 -12.97 25.47 17.72
C SER A 52 -13.64 24.56 16.69
N PHE A 53 -13.07 23.39 16.42
CA PHE A 53 -13.67 22.33 15.59
C PHE A 53 -14.49 21.33 16.40
N GLU A 54 -14.72 21.61 17.69
CA GLU A 54 -15.44 20.74 18.63
C GLU A 54 -14.79 19.34 18.73
N VAL A 55 -13.47 19.28 18.57
CA VAL A 55 -12.70 18.03 18.63
C VAL A 55 -12.21 17.79 20.04
N GLU A 56 -12.69 16.71 20.65
CA GLU A 56 -12.21 16.27 21.96
C GLU A 56 -10.75 15.79 21.88
N VAL A 57 -9.89 16.42 22.69
CA VAL A 57 -8.48 16.06 22.85
C VAL A 57 -8.29 15.39 24.20
N ASP A 58 -7.74 14.17 24.20
CA ASP A 58 -7.26 13.54 25.42
C ASP A 58 -5.97 14.22 25.86
N LYS A 59 -6.05 14.95 26.97
CA LYS A 59 -4.93 15.73 27.55
C LYS A 59 -3.79 14.84 28.04
N TYR A 60 -4.06 13.62 28.46
CA TYR A 60 -3.07 12.70 29.01
C TYR A 60 -2.26 12.03 27.89
N THR A 61 -2.96 11.46 26.91
CA THR A 61 -2.30 10.79 25.78
C THR A 61 -1.88 11.76 24.68
N LYS A 62 -2.35 13.01 24.74
CA LYS A 62 -2.21 14.01 23.68
C LYS A 62 -2.68 13.44 22.35
N SER A 63 -3.89 12.90 22.32
CA SER A 63 -4.46 12.30 21.12
C SER A 63 -5.88 12.76 20.86
N VAL A 64 -6.28 12.70 19.61
CA VAL A 64 -7.64 12.99 19.13
C VAL A 64 -8.29 11.68 18.75
N LEU A 65 -9.50 11.42 19.27
CA LEU A 65 -10.31 10.26 18.92
C LEU A 65 -11.47 10.68 18.03
N ILE A 66 -11.51 10.15 16.81
CA ILE A 66 -12.60 10.36 15.85
C ILE A 66 -13.35 9.04 15.72
N ARG A 67 -14.63 9.04 16.10
CA ARG A 67 -15.51 7.88 15.98
C ARG A 67 -16.18 7.90 14.60
N LYS A 68 -16.15 6.77 13.90
CA LYS A 68 -16.82 6.54 12.63
C LYS A 68 -17.59 5.23 12.68
N ASP A 69 -18.56 5.08 11.78
CA ASP A 69 -19.38 3.86 11.68
C ASP A 69 -18.55 2.60 11.42
N PHE A 70 -17.42 2.74 10.73
CA PHE A 70 -16.51 1.63 10.43
C PHE A 70 -15.47 1.39 11.52
N GLY A 71 -15.30 2.30 12.48
CA GLY A 71 -14.35 2.17 13.58
C GLY A 71 -13.82 3.50 14.12
N ASN A 72 -12.86 3.41 15.03
CA ASN A 72 -12.23 4.55 15.67
C ASN A 72 -10.91 4.91 14.98
N ILE A 73 -10.69 6.21 14.76
CA ILE A 73 -9.42 6.75 14.28
C ILE A 73 -8.80 7.56 15.43
N THR A 74 -7.59 7.23 15.83
CA THR A 74 -6.83 7.94 16.87
C THR A 74 -5.63 8.63 16.24
N ILE A 75 -5.50 9.93 16.45
CA ILE A 75 -4.39 10.74 15.91
C ILE A 75 -3.56 11.26 17.08
N ASN A 76 -2.27 10.89 17.11
CA ASN A 76 -1.36 11.36 18.15
C ASN A 76 -0.86 12.76 17.81
N LEU A 77 -1.07 13.71 18.72
CA LEU A 77 -0.71 15.11 18.53
C LEU A 77 0.80 15.36 18.56
N ASN A 78 1.62 14.47 19.11
CA ASN A 78 3.08 14.65 19.22
C ASN A 78 3.82 14.31 17.92
N ASP A 79 3.46 13.22 17.26
CA ASP A 79 4.14 12.71 16.07
C ASP A 79 3.26 12.68 14.80
N GLY A 80 1.97 12.97 14.93
CA GLY A 80 1.00 12.91 13.84
C GLY A 80 0.73 11.50 13.33
N SER A 81 1.08 10.46 14.10
CA SER A 81 0.72 9.09 13.77
C SER A 81 -0.79 8.91 13.83
N VAL A 82 -1.32 8.14 12.87
CA VAL A 82 -2.75 7.86 12.76
C VAL A 82 -2.95 6.37 12.96
N HIS A 83 -3.76 6.01 13.94
CA HIS A 83 -4.10 4.65 14.29
C HIS A 83 -5.57 4.39 13.98
N TYR A 84 -5.88 3.22 13.44
CA TYR A 84 -7.24 2.82 13.11
C TYR A 84 -7.63 1.54 13.83
N THR A 85 -8.77 1.59 14.52
CA THR A 85 -9.37 0.47 15.22
C THR A 85 -10.74 0.16 14.60
N PRO A 86 -10.87 -0.89 13.79
CA PRO A 86 -12.13 -1.32 13.21
C PRO A 86 -13.19 -1.58 14.28
N MET A 87 -14.46 -1.31 13.94
CA MET A 87 -15.59 -1.55 14.83
C MET A 87 -15.66 -3.01 15.32
N ILE A 88 -15.37 -3.99 14.45
CA ILE A 88 -15.34 -5.42 14.82
C ILE A 88 -14.32 -5.72 15.93
N CYS A 89 -13.24 -4.96 16.04
CA CYS A 89 -12.24 -5.14 17.09
C CYS A 89 -12.60 -4.43 18.38
N LEU A 90 -13.47 -3.40 18.34
CA LEU A 90 -13.99 -2.75 19.54
C LEU A 90 -14.91 -3.67 20.35
N GLN A 91 -15.55 -4.64 19.68
CA GLN A 91 -16.43 -5.63 20.32
C GLN A 91 -15.66 -6.84 20.87
N CYS A 92 -14.35 -6.93 20.62
CA CYS A 92 -13.51 -8.03 21.08
C CYS A 92 -12.90 -7.74 22.45
N ASP A 93 -13.72 -7.67 23.51
CA ASP A 93 -13.27 -7.24 24.84
C ASP A 93 -12.23 -8.17 25.50
N GLN A 94 -12.10 -9.43 25.05
CA GLN A 94 -11.39 -10.46 25.81
C GLN A 94 -10.38 -11.34 25.04
N GLN A 95 -10.16 -11.12 23.74
CA GLN A 95 -9.17 -11.92 23.02
C GLN A 95 -7.81 -11.21 23.00
N ASP A 96 -6.84 -11.75 23.72
CA ASP A 96 -5.46 -11.23 23.77
C ASP A 96 -4.81 -11.12 22.37
N SER A 97 -5.19 -12.01 21.45
CA SER A 97 -4.79 -11.95 20.05
C SER A 97 -5.27 -10.69 19.34
N CYS A 98 -6.45 -10.16 19.71
CA CYS A 98 -6.97 -8.92 19.17
C CYS A 98 -6.23 -7.71 19.78
N LYS A 99 -5.95 -7.74 21.09
CA LYS A 99 -5.18 -6.68 21.79
C LYS A 99 -3.76 -6.52 21.25
N PHE A 100 -3.07 -7.62 20.97
CA PHE A 100 -1.72 -7.57 20.39
C PHE A 100 -1.72 -6.94 18.98
N MET A 101 -2.69 -7.32 18.14
CA MET A 101 -2.84 -6.77 16.79
C MET A 101 -3.24 -5.29 16.80
N LEU A 102 -4.10 -4.89 17.74
CA LEU A 102 -4.49 -3.49 17.93
C LEU A 102 -3.31 -2.60 18.31
N LYS A 103 -2.40 -3.08 19.18
CA LYS A 103 -1.22 -2.31 19.59
C LYS A 103 -0.22 -2.08 18.46
N ASN A 104 -0.01 -3.06 17.57
CA ASN A 104 1.14 -3.02 16.66
C ASN A 104 0.82 -2.76 15.19
N ASN A 105 -0.39 -3.06 14.68
CA ASN A 105 -0.54 -3.33 13.23
C ASN A 105 -1.57 -2.49 12.46
N ARG A 106 -2.07 -1.38 13.00
CA ARG A 106 -3.09 -0.57 12.28
C ARG A 106 -2.78 0.91 12.20
N LYS A 107 -1.55 1.24 11.80
CA LYS A 107 -1.19 2.61 11.43
C LYS A 107 -1.73 2.93 10.03
N LEU A 108 -2.47 4.02 9.90
CA LEU A 108 -2.86 4.58 8.62
C LEU A 108 -1.75 5.50 8.12
N CYS A 109 -1.31 5.27 6.90
CA CYS A 109 -0.39 6.17 6.21
C CYS A 109 -1.21 7.24 5.49
N ILE A 110 -1.24 8.44 6.08
CA ILE A 110 -1.82 9.64 5.46
C ILE A 110 -0.66 10.60 5.15
N ILE A 111 -0.40 10.78 3.86
CA ILE A 111 0.73 11.55 3.34
C ILE A 111 0.21 12.87 2.77
N ALA A 112 0.95 13.96 2.99
CA ALA A 112 0.69 15.23 2.33
C ALA A 112 0.89 15.11 0.82
N ASP A 113 -0.11 15.52 0.05
CA ASP A 113 -0.02 15.56 -1.42
C ASP A 113 0.67 16.85 -1.91
N SER A 114 0.58 17.92 -1.12
CA SER A 114 1.23 19.19 -1.40
C SER A 114 1.68 19.87 -0.11
N LYS A 115 2.61 20.84 -0.23
CA LYS A 115 2.91 21.79 0.83
C LYS A 115 1.94 22.96 0.68
N GLY A 116 1.00 23.09 1.62
CA GLY A 116 0.06 24.21 1.66
C GLY A 116 0.74 25.51 2.12
N TRP A 117 -0.08 26.57 2.26
CA TRP A 117 0.38 27.83 2.82
C TRP A 117 0.57 27.66 4.32
N SER A 118 1.82 27.70 4.79
CA SER A 118 2.09 27.82 6.22
C SER A 118 1.96 29.29 6.63
N ASN A 119 1.09 29.56 7.60
CA ASN A 119 1.15 30.84 8.30
C ASN A 119 2.39 30.82 9.21
N VAL A 120 2.85 32.00 9.63
CA VAL A 120 4.03 32.14 10.50
C VAL A 120 3.84 31.41 11.85
N ALA A 121 2.58 31.13 12.24
CA ALA A 121 2.24 30.57 13.54
C ALA A 121 2.30 29.03 13.64
N PHE A 122 2.32 28.31 12.51
CA PHE A 122 2.32 26.84 12.51
C PHE A 122 3.55 26.24 11.83
N SER A 123 4.00 25.12 12.40
CA SER A 123 4.95 24.25 11.74
C SER A 123 4.27 23.42 10.64
N ASP A 124 5.03 22.98 9.64
CA ASP A 124 4.55 22.03 8.61
C ASP A 124 3.90 20.79 9.24
N THR A 125 4.43 20.34 10.39
CA THR A 125 3.90 19.23 11.16
C THR A 125 2.50 19.53 11.71
N ASP A 126 2.28 20.72 12.26
CA ASP A 126 0.98 21.11 12.82
C ASP A 126 -0.07 21.27 11.71
N ILE A 127 0.32 21.81 10.55
CA ILE A 127 -0.56 21.92 9.37
C ILE A 127 -0.95 20.54 8.85
N LEU A 128 0.02 19.64 8.73
CA LEU A 128 -0.25 18.25 8.32
C LEU A 128 -1.18 17.56 9.30
N LEU A 129 -0.99 17.80 10.60
CA LEU A 129 -1.79 17.21 11.64
C LEU A 129 -3.24 17.72 11.62
N LEU A 130 -3.45 19.03 11.50
CA LEU A 130 -4.76 19.63 11.28
C LEU A 130 -5.43 19.08 10.03
N SER A 131 -4.68 18.95 8.93
CA SER A 131 -5.19 18.41 7.67
C SER A 131 -5.66 16.96 7.81
N LYS A 132 -4.91 16.12 8.55
CA LYS A 132 -5.31 14.74 8.85
C LYS A 132 -6.59 14.69 9.66
N ILE A 133 -6.68 15.50 10.73
CA ILE A 133 -7.85 15.56 11.61
C ILE A 133 -9.07 16.01 10.81
N PHE A 134 -8.96 17.10 10.06
CA PHE A 134 -10.03 17.63 9.21
C PHE A 134 -10.51 16.61 8.17
N ALA A 135 -9.58 15.96 7.46
CA ALA A 135 -9.92 14.94 6.47
C ALA A 135 -10.65 13.75 7.09
N CYS A 136 -10.25 13.31 8.28
CA CYS A 136 -10.94 12.28 9.04
C CYS A 136 -12.33 12.73 9.51
N LEU A 137 -12.48 13.94 10.05
CA LEU A 137 -13.76 14.46 10.55
C LEU A 137 -14.81 14.53 9.43
N HIS A 138 -14.44 15.08 8.28
CA HIS A 138 -15.37 15.36 7.18
C HIS A 138 -15.43 14.27 6.09
N ASP A 139 -14.89 13.07 6.34
CA ASP A 139 -14.87 11.97 5.38
C ASP A 139 -14.27 12.36 4.01
N ARG A 140 -13.21 13.18 4.06
CA ARG A 140 -12.45 13.64 2.89
C ARG A 140 -11.10 12.94 2.81
N LEU A 141 -11.06 11.66 3.17
CA LEU A 141 -9.84 10.88 3.13
C LEU A 141 -9.43 10.58 1.68
N PRO A 142 -8.13 10.58 1.34
CA PRO A 142 -7.67 10.12 0.04
C PRO A 142 -8.04 8.65 -0.21
N SER A 143 -8.27 8.29 -1.48
CA SER A 143 -8.64 6.92 -1.87
C SER A 143 -7.65 5.85 -1.38
N HIS A 144 -6.35 6.16 -1.34
CA HIS A 144 -5.34 5.25 -0.82
C HIS A 144 -5.49 4.99 0.69
N VAL A 145 -6.05 5.92 1.46
CA VAL A 145 -6.35 5.75 2.89
C VAL A 145 -7.61 4.90 3.06
N TYR A 146 -8.65 5.12 2.24
CA TYR A 146 -9.83 4.25 2.23
C TYR A 146 -9.48 2.80 1.90
N ASN A 147 -8.59 2.57 0.95
CA ASN A 147 -8.11 1.22 0.62
C ASN A 147 -7.37 0.58 1.81
N GLN A 148 -6.56 1.35 2.55
CA GLN A 148 -5.95 0.88 3.80
C GLN A 148 -7.02 0.52 4.83
N ILE A 149 -7.99 1.40 5.09
CA ILE A 149 -9.10 1.16 6.02
C ILE A 149 -9.84 -0.13 5.65
N LYS A 150 -10.20 -0.30 4.37
CA LYS A 150 -10.88 -1.51 3.87
C LYS A 150 -10.05 -2.77 4.13
N SER A 151 -8.75 -2.72 3.85
CA SER A 151 -7.85 -3.85 4.10
C SER A 151 -7.68 -4.17 5.59
N LEU A 152 -7.71 -3.16 6.46
CA LEU A 152 -7.53 -3.29 7.90
C LEU A 152 -8.83 -3.63 8.65
N SER A 153 -9.99 -3.43 8.02
CA SER A 153 -11.31 -3.67 8.61
C SER A 153 -11.64 -5.16 8.78
N GLY A 154 -10.86 -6.06 8.17
CA GLY A 154 -10.97 -7.49 8.40
C GLY A 154 -10.57 -7.89 9.83
N CYS A 155 -11.24 -8.92 10.36
CA CYS A 155 -10.83 -9.57 11.61
C CYS A 155 -9.94 -10.78 11.30
N PHE A 156 -8.66 -10.68 11.66
CA PHE A 156 -7.70 -11.77 11.50
C PHE A 156 -8.10 -13.02 12.29
N ASN A 157 -8.70 -12.88 13.48
CA ASN A 157 -9.16 -14.03 14.26
C ASN A 157 -10.29 -14.80 13.58
N LYS A 158 -11.16 -14.12 12.81
CA LYS A 158 -12.20 -14.82 12.03
C LYS A 158 -11.56 -15.70 10.95
N LYS A 159 -10.49 -15.20 10.31
CA LYS A 159 -9.74 -15.94 9.31
C LYS A 159 -9.04 -17.17 9.92
N LEU A 160 -8.32 -16.99 11.03
CA LEU A 160 -7.64 -18.10 11.73
C LEU A 160 -8.62 -19.15 12.26
N ARG A 161 -9.80 -18.73 12.76
CA ARG A 161 -10.84 -19.67 13.20
C ARG A 161 -11.43 -20.48 12.04
N LEU A 162 -11.64 -19.85 10.89
CA LEU A 162 -12.14 -20.55 9.69
C LEU A 162 -11.11 -21.56 9.18
N GLU A 163 -9.84 -21.16 9.10
CA GLU A 163 -8.74 -22.06 8.69
C GLU A 163 -8.58 -23.25 9.67
N ALA A 164 -8.70 -23.00 10.98
CA ALA A 164 -8.66 -24.08 11.97
C ALA A 164 -9.85 -25.05 11.85
N LEU A 165 -11.04 -24.54 11.49
CA LEU A 165 -12.24 -25.36 11.30
C LEU A 165 -12.18 -26.18 10.00
N GLU A 166 -11.66 -25.62 8.92
CA GLU A 166 -11.46 -26.34 7.65
C GLU A 166 -10.45 -27.49 7.80
N ASN A 167 -9.40 -27.28 8.61
CA ASN A 167 -8.41 -28.31 8.91
C ASN A 167 -8.99 -29.45 9.76
N SER A 168 -9.84 -29.15 10.76
CA SER A 168 -10.46 -30.20 11.59
C SER A 168 -11.48 -31.05 10.83
N VAL A 169 -12.25 -30.45 9.92
CA VAL A 169 -13.17 -31.19 9.04
C VAL A 169 -12.40 -32.13 8.09
N SER A 170 -11.24 -31.69 7.58
CA SER A 170 -10.41 -32.49 6.68
C SER A 170 -9.75 -33.70 7.36
N GLU A 171 -9.49 -33.62 8.68
CA GLU A 171 -8.95 -34.75 9.45
C GLU A 171 -10.01 -35.79 9.81
N GLN A 172 -11.26 -35.37 10.08
CA GLN A 172 -12.35 -36.30 10.37
C GLN A 172 -12.73 -37.17 9.17
N ILE A 173 -12.62 -36.65 7.94
CA ILE A 173 -12.91 -37.41 6.70
C ILE A 173 -11.86 -38.52 6.45
N LYS A 174 -10.65 -38.41 7.02
CA LYS A 174 -9.58 -39.41 6.83
C LYS A 174 -9.67 -40.61 7.78
N LEU A 175 -10.45 -40.53 8.86
CA LEU A 175 -10.59 -41.65 9.81
C LEU A 175 -11.71 -42.64 9.45
N ASP A 176 -12.62 -42.30 8.53
CA ASP A 176 -13.77 -43.15 8.19
C ASP A 176 -13.59 -44.00 6.92
N THR A 177 -12.42 -43.96 6.27
CA THR A 177 -12.08 -44.87 5.15
C THR A 177 -11.43 -46.19 5.61
N GLY A 178 -11.79 -46.66 6.80
CA GLY A 178 -11.48 -48.00 7.27
C GLY A 178 -12.27 -49.08 6.53
N SER A 179 -11.69 -49.63 5.45
CA SER A 179 -11.89 -51.00 4.98
C SER A 179 -13.33 -51.45 4.63
N SER A 180 -13.83 -51.00 3.47
CA SER A 180 -14.61 -51.89 2.60
C SER A 180 -13.72 -52.31 1.45
N GLN A 181 -13.40 -53.61 1.39
CA GLN A 181 -12.65 -54.22 0.31
C GLN A 181 -13.44 -54.06 -0.99
N ILE A 182 -12.98 -53.15 -1.86
CA ILE A 182 -13.43 -53.09 -3.25
C ILE A 182 -12.60 -54.14 -4.02
N PRO A 183 -13.25 -55.09 -4.71
CA PRO A 183 -12.54 -56.11 -5.48
C PRO A 183 -11.74 -55.48 -6.63
N PRO A 184 -10.63 -56.13 -7.06
CA PRO A 184 -9.74 -55.61 -8.09
C PRO A 184 -10.46 -55.51 -9.44
N ILE A 185 -10.64 -54.29 -9.92
CA ILE A 185 -11.06 -54.02 -11.31
C ILE A 185 -9.81 -54.16 -12.20
N PHE A 186 -9.73 -55.28 -12.91
CA PHE A 186 -8.81 -55.47 -14.02
C PHE A 186 -9.24 -54.59 -15.20
N GLY A 187 -8.57 -53.45 -15.36
CA GLY A 187 -8.68 -52.60 -16.54
C GLY A 187 -7.62 -52.95 -17.60
N PRO A 188 -7.93 -52.84 -18.90
CA PRO A 188 -7.00 -53.13 -19.99
C PRO A 188 -5.90 -52.04 -20.13
N ASN A 189 -4.76 -52.50 -20.64
CA ASN A 189 -3.50 -51.75 -20.83
C ASN A 189 -3.64 -50.30 -21.34
N PRO A 190 -2.76 -49.38 -20.90
CA PRO A 190 -2.68 -48.04 -21.47
C PRO A 190 -2.26 -48.09 -22.95
N PRO A 191 -2.83 -47.22 -23.81
CA PRO A 191 -2.48 -47.18 -25.22
C PRO A 191 -1.04 -46.68 -25.46
N PRO A 192 -0.41 -47.07 -26.57
CA PRO A 192 0.97 -46.73 -26.88
C PRO A 192 1.16 -45.22 -27.13
N ASN A 193 2.28 -44.69 -26.62
CA ASN A 193 2.73 -43.32 -26.76
C ASN A 193 2.71 -42.87 -28.24
N ARG A 194 1.91 -41.86 -28.56
CA ARG A 194 1.99 -41.17 -29.86
C ARG A 194 3.14 -40.14 -29.83
N PRO A 195 3.97 -40.06 -30.87
CA PRO A 195 4.98 -39.01 -30.99
C PRO A 195 4.31 -37.65 -31.19
N TYR A 196 4.78 -36.65 -30.44
CA TYR A 196 4.29 -35.27 -30.51
C TYR A 196 4.55 -34.65 -31.90
N PRO A 197 3.59 -33.90 -32.49
CA PRO A 197 3.81 -33.21 -33.75
C PRO A 197 4.81 -32.07 -33.57
N LEU A 198 5.78 -31.98 -34.48
CA LEU A 198 6.68 -30.82 -34.59
C LEU A 198 5.87 -29.55 -34.89
N LEU A 199 5.90 -28.61 -33.94
CA LEU A 199 5.32 -27.27 -34.07
C LEU A 199 5.97 -26.52 -35.25
N ARG A 200 5.25 -26.43 -36.37
CA ARG A 200 5.53 -25.41 -37.40
C ARG A 200 4.93 -24.09 -36.93
N PHE A 201 5.79 -23.11 -36.66
CA PHE A 201 5.35 -21.75 -36.34
C PHE A 201 4.77 -21.09 -37.60
N SER A 202 3.46 -20.85 -37.59
CA SER A 202 2.80 -19.95 -38.53
C SER A 202 3.24 -18.50 -38.27
N PRO A 203 3.29 -17.62 -39.30
CA PRO A 203 3.57 -16.20 -39.10
C PRO A 203 2.58 -15.58 -38.10
N PRO A 204 3.00 -14.53 -37.38
CA PRO A 204 2.25 -14.02 -36.23
C PRO A 204 0.82 -13.63 -36.63
N PRO A 205 -0.18 -13.99 -35.81
CA PRO A 205 -1.58 -13.71 -36.10
C PRO A 205 -1.81 -12.19 -36.21
N GLN A 206 -2.77 -11.81 -37.06
CA GLN A 206 -3.18 -10.42 -37.30
C GLN A 206 -3.53 -9.65 -36.00
N GLU A 207 -3.75 -10.36 -34.90
CA GLU A 207 -3.95 -9.83 -33.54
C GLU A 207 -2.79 -8.97 -33.02
N ILE A 208 -1.53 -9.25 -33.40
CA ILE A 208 -0.38 -8.42 -32.97
C ILE A 208 -0.44 -7.01 -33.58
N LYS A 209 -0.94 -6.89 -34.82
CA LYS A 209 -1.17 -5.57 -35.43
C LYS A 209 -2.24 -4.78 -34.67
N TYR A 210 -3.26 -5.45 -34.14
CA TYR A 210 -4.34 -4.81 -33.39
C TYR A 210 -3.88 -4.33 -32.00
N ILE A 211 -3.00 -5.10 -31.33
CA ILE A 211 -2.39 -4.71 -30.05
C ILE A 211 -1.49 -3.48 -30.23
N LEU A 212 -0.72 -3.42 -31.33
CA LEU A 212 0.16 -2.29 -31.64
C LEU A 212 -0.59 -1.02 -32.09
N GLN A 213 -1.85 -1.14 -32.50
CA GLN A 213 -2.71 -0.02 -32.89
C GLN A 213 -3.66 0.42 -31.77
N ASN A 214 -3.62 -0.21 -30.60
CA ASN A 214 -4.51 0.16 -29.50
C ASN A 214 -4.17 1.57 -28.97
N PRO A 215 -5.10 2.54 -29.05
CA PRO A 215 -4.82 3.93 -28.69
C PRO A 215 -4.46 4.11 -27.21
N LYS A 216 -4.92 3.21 -26.31
CA LYS A 216 -4.54 3.23 -24.89
C LYS A 216 -3.08 2.80 -24.69
N LEU A 217 -2.62 1.78 -25.44
CA LEU A 217 -1.22 1.33 -25.40
C LEU A 217 -0.28 2.34 -26.06
N LEU A 218 -0.71 3.00 -27.13
CA LEU A 218 0.05 4.08 -27.76
C LEU A 218 0.19 5.29 -26.82
N LYS A 219 -0.89 5.68 -26.13
CA LYS A 219 -0.85 6.73 -25.09
C LYS A 219 0.05 6.35 -23.91
N PHE A 220 -0.01 5.10 -23.46
CA PHE A 220 0.87 4.61 -22.41
C PHE A 220 2.34 4.62 -22.86
N ARG A 221 2.63 4.17 -24.09
CA ARG A 221 3.97 4.20 -24.67
C ARG A 221 4.51 5.62 -24.79
N SER A 222 3.72 6.58 -25.24
CA SER A 222 4.17 7.98 -25.34
C SER A 222 4.43 8.60 -23.97
N GLN A 223 3.56 8.34 -22.99
CA GLN A 223 3.77 8.80 -21.60
C GLN A 223 5.04 8.20 -21.01
N PHE A 224 5.26 6.90 -21.22
CA PHE A 224 6.45 6.22 -20.75
C PHE A 224 7.75 6.74 -21.40
N LEU A 225 7.72 7.06 -22.70
CA LEU A 225 8.87 7.63 -23.39
C LEU A 225 9.19 9.06 -22.92
N GLU A 226 8.17 9.88 -22.63
CA GLU A 226 8.39 11.20 -22.01
C GLU A 226 8.96 11.08 -20.60
N GLU A 227 8.45 10.16 -19.76
CA GLU A 227 9.01 9.91 -18.44
C GLU A 227 10.47 9.42 -18.50
N LEU A 228 10.83 8.61 -19.50
CA LEU A 228 12.21 8.19 -19.74
C LEU A 228 13.10 9.36 -20.19
N LYS A 229 12.58 10.28 -21.01
CA LYS A 229 13.30 11.46 -21.46
C LYS A 229 13.61 12.40 -20.29
N ASP A 230 12.64 12.63 -19.42
CA ASP A 230 12.82 13.37 -18.17
C ASP A 230 13.87 12.71 -17.27
N PHE A 231 13.85 11.38 -17.19
CA PHE A 231 14.84 10.61 -16.45
C PHE A 231 16.27 10.79 -17.01
N TYR A 232 16.45 10.74 -18.34
CA TYR A 232 17.75 10.98 -18.97
C TYR A 232 18.26 12.41 -18.74
N GLN A 233 17.38 13.41 -18.79
CA GLN A 233 17.75 14.81 -18.50
C GLN A 233 18.20 14.98 -17.04
N LEU A 234 17.51 14.32 -16.10
CA LEU A 234 17.90 14.31 -14.69
C LEU A 234 19.25 13.65 -14.47
N LEU A 235 19.52 12.52 -15.14
CA LEU A 235 20.83 11.86 -15.07
C LEU A 235 21.96 12.74 -15.63
N ALA A 236 21.71 13.46 -16.73
CA ALA A 236 22.66 14.40 -17.30
C ALA A 236 22.96 15.57 -16.34
N LEU A 237 21.93 16.10 -15.68
CA LEU A 237 22.08 17.14 -14.65
C LEU A 237 22.92 16.66 -13.46
N THR A 238 22.68 15.45 -12.96
CA THR A 238 23.48 14.89 -11.85
C THR A 238 24.95 14.73 -12.21
N ARG A 239 25.28 14.29 -13.43
CA ARG A 239 26.67 14.19 -13.89
C ARG A 239 27.33 15.57 -14.00
N SER A 240 26.61 16.57 -14.50
CA SER A 240 27.14 17.95 -14.59
C SER A 240 27.45 18.60 -13.23
N LEU A 241 26.82 18.12 -12.16
CA LEU A 241 27.08 18.58 -10.79
C LEU A 241 28.30 17.90 -10.16
N GLU A 242 28.59 16.67 -10.55
CA GLU A 242 29.79 15.93 -10.10
C GLU A 242 31.07 16.41 -10.80
N GLU A 243 30.96 16.97 -12.02
CA GLU A 243 32.10 17.43 -12.81
C GLU A 243 32.54 18.88 -12.53
N LYS A 244 31.92 19.62 -11.59
CA LYS A 244 32.45 20.94 -11.22
C LYS A 244 33.71 20.76 -10.36
N PRO A 245 34.92 21.08 -10.89
CA PRO A 245 36.12 20.99 -10.08
C PRO A 245 36.02 22.00 -8.93
N LEU A 246 36.36 21.55 -7.72
CA LEU A 246 36.63 22.48 -6.63
C LEU A 246 37.74 23.41 -7.10
N LYS A 247 37.37 24.65 -7.45
CA LYS A 247 38.33 25.74 -7.60
C LYS A 247 38.86 26.03 -6.19
N SER A 248 40.02 25.46 -5.89
CA SER A 248 40.92 25.84 -4.81
C SER A 248 41.54 27.20 -5.09
#